data_AF-A0AAV3PL96-F1
#
_entry.id   AF-A0AAV3PL96-F1
#
_cell.length_a   1.000
_cell.length_b   1.000
_cell.length_c   1.000
_cell.angle_alpha   90.00
_cell.angle_beta   90.00
_cell.angle_gamma   90.00
#
_symmetry.space_group_name_H-M   'P 1'
#
loop_
_entity.id
_entity.type
_entity.pdbx_description
1 polymer ?
#
loop_
_entity_poly.entity_id
_entity_poly.type
_entity_poly.pdbx_seq_one_letter_code
_entity_poly.pdbx_strand_id
1 'polypeptide(L)' 'MRRDLFIRIKDAVEANDSYFVQRRNAAGKLGLSALQKVTTAFRMLAYGIPGDLTDECIRIGETTGIK' A
#
# COMPACT_ATOMS: atom_id res chain seq x y z
N MET A 1 -4.74 -4.92 16.26
CA MET A 1 -3.29 -4.66 16.48
C MET A 1 -3.13 -3.39 17.32
N ARG A 2 -2.15 -3.33 18.24
CA ARG A 2 -1.87 -2.10 19.02
C ARG A 2 -1.33 -0.99 18.11
N ARG A 3 -1.70 0.26 18.36
CA ARG A 3 -1.34 1.43 17.53
C ARG A 3 0.17 1.59 17.37
N ASP A 4 0.92 1.49 18.46
CA ASP A 4 2.38 1.70 18.42
C ASP A 4 3.10 0.64 17.59
N LEU A 5 2.61 -0.60 17.64
CA LEU A 5 3.13 -1.67 16.79
C LEU A 5 2.82 -1.41 15.31
N PHE A 6 1.62 -0.92 15.01
CA PHE A 6 1.25 -0.54 13.64
C PHE A 6 2.22 0.52 13.09
N ILE A 7 2.47 1.57 13.86
CA ILE A 7 3.33 2.69 13.44
C ILE A 7 4.76 2.18 13.22
N ARG A 8 5.31 1.39 14.16
CA ARG A 8 6.65 0.82 14.00
C ARG A 8 6.78 -0.05 12.75
N ILE A 9 5.76 -0.84 12.42
CA ILE A 9 5.77 -1.67 11.20
C ILE A 9 5.73 -0.77 9.97
N LYS A 10 4.82 0.21 9.93
CA LYS A 10 4.71 1.19 8.83
C LYS A 10 6.05 1.90 8.60
N ASP A 11 6.68 2.43 9.65
CA ASP A 11 7.93 3.18 9.52
C ASP A 11 9.09 2.27 9.08
N ALA A 12 9.14 1.02 9.60
CA ALA A 12 10.13 0.05 9.17
C ALA A 12 9.98 -0.29 7.68
N VAL A 13 8.78 -0.58 7.18
CA VAL A 13 8.60 -0.93 5.77
C VAL A 13 8.80 0.26 4.83
N GLU A 14 8.40 1.47 5.25
CA GLU A 14 8.65 2.70 4.48
C GLU A 14 10.14 3.02 4.36
N ALA A 15 10.94 2.71 5.39
CA ALA A 15 12.39 2.88 5.36
C ALA A 15 13.13 1.83 4.51
N ASN A 16 12.58 0.62 4.38
CA ASN A 16 13.23 -0.49 3.69
C ASN A 16 12.77 -0.67 2.23
N ASP A 17 11.56 -0.22 1.88
CA ASP A 17 11.00 -0.43 0.56
C ASP A 17 10.36 0.84 -0.01
N SER A 18 10.91 1.27 -1.14
CA SER A 18 10.47 2.44 -1.91
C SER A 18 9.01 2.36 -2.37
N TYR A 19 8.44 1.16 -2.46
CA TYR A 19 7.02 0.95 -2.75
C TYR A 19 6.14 1.57 -1.66
N PHE A 20 6.54 1.57 -0.40
CA PHE A 20 5.73 2.11 0.69
C PHE A 20 5.81 3.64 0.79
N VAL A 21 6.88 4.26 0.27
CA VAL A 21 7.01 5.71 0.18
C VAL A 21 5.88 6.29 -0.66
N GLN A 22 5.20 7.32 -0.15
CA GLN A 22 4.18 8.02 -0.92
C GLN A 22 4.83 8.88 -2.01
N ARG A 23 4.45 8.64 -3.26
CA ARG A 23 4.97 9.36 -4.44
C ARG A 23 3.83 9.93 -5.26
N ARG A 24 4.12 10.96 -6.05
CA ARG A 24 3.19 11.45 -7.07
C ARG A 24 3.26 10.52 -8.29
N ASN A 25 2.11 10.22 -8.89
CA ASN A 25 2.05 9.50 -10.16
C ASN A 25 2.39 10.43 -11.33
N ALA A 26 2.40 9.89 -12.56
CA ALA A 26 2.71 10.66 -13.78
C ALA A 26 1.76 11.85 -14.02
N ALA A 27 0.53 11.79 -13.50
CA ALA A 27 -0.44 12.90 -13.54
C ALA A 27 -0.24 13.93 -12.40
N GLY A 28 0.83 13.81 -11.60
CA GLY A 28 1.13 14.70 -10.47
C GLY A 28 0.28 14.46 -9.23
N LYS A 29 -0.59 13.43 -9.22
CA LYS A 29 -1.47 13.10 -8.09
C LYS A 29 -0.72 12.25 -7.07
N LEU A 30 -0.86 12.57 -5.78
CA LEU A 30 -0.32 11.75 -4.71
C LEU A 30 -0.97 10.35 -4.73
N GLY A 31 -0.13 9.32 -4.78
CA GLY A 31 -0.54 7.93 -4.65
C GLY A 31 -0.89 7.56 -3.21
N LEU A 32 -1.13 6.27 -2.97
CA LEU A 32 -1.46 5.75 -1.64
C LEU A 32 -0.31 5.98 -0.65
N SER A 33 -0.67 6.35 0.58
CA SER A 33 0.27 6.50 1.69
C SER A 33 0.77 5.14 2.20
N ALA A 34 1.92 5.13 2.89
CA ALA A 34 2.44 3.94 3.56
C ALA A 34 1.40 3.33 4.53
N LEU A 35 0.66 4.18 5.24
CA LEU A 35 -0.40 3.75 6.17
C LEU A 35 -1.49 2.94 5.45
N GLN A 36 -1.95 3.42 4.30
CA GLN A 36 -2.97 2.74 3.50
C GLN A 36 -2.44 1.41 2.96
N LYS A 37 -1.23 1.41 2.37
CA LYS A 37 -0.59 0.20 1.83
C LYS A 37 -0.42 -0.90 2.88
N VAL A 38 0.08 -0.54 4.07
CA VAL A 38 0.25 -1.47 5.19
C VAL A 38 -1.09 -1.98 5.71
N THR A 39 -2.10 -1.10 5.80
CA THR A 39 -3.46 -1.51 6.20
C THR A 39 -4.04 -2.52 5.22
N THR A 40 -3.89 -2.29 3.92
CA THR A 40 -4.33 -3.21 2.86
C THR A 40 -3.61 -4.56 2.97
N ALA A 41 -2.29 -4.57 3.16
CA ALA A 41 -1.53 -5.81 3.35
C ALA A 41 -2.01 -6.60 4.58
N PHE A 42 -2.25 -5.93 5.72
CA PHE A 42 -2.81 -6.59 6.91
C PHE A 42 -4.21 -7.14 6.68
N ARG A 43 -5.07 -6.43 5.94
CA ARG A 43 -6.40 -6.94 5.57
C ARG A 43 -6.31 -8.17 4.69
N MET A 44 -5.41 -8.17 3.70
CA MET A 44 -5.18 -9.33 2.84
C MET A 44 -4.67 -10.55 3.63
N LEU A 45 -3.78 -10.33 4.60
CA LEU A 45 -3.28 -11.40 5.46
C LEU A 45 -4.35 -11.94 6.42
N ALA A 46 -5.22 -11.06 6.93
CA ALA A 46 -6.24 -11.43 7.92
C ALA A 46 -7.45 -12.15 7.29
N TYR A 47 -7.85 -11.74 6.08
CA TYR A 47 -9.10 -12.18 5.45
C TYR A 47 -8.88 -13.00 4.16
N GLY A 48 -7.65 -13.19 3.71
CA GLY A 48 -7.36 -13.64 2.33
C GLY A 48 -7.49 -12.47 1.34
N ILE A 49 -7.49 -12.71 0.03
CA ILE A 49 -7.75 -11.68 -0.99
C ILE A 49 -9.25 -11.70 -1.34
N PRO A 50 -10.07 -10.73 -0.90
CA PRO A 50 -11.42 -10.56 -1.41
C PRO A 50 -11.37 -9.97 -2.84
N GLY A 51 -12.26 -10.44 -3.73
CA GLY A 51 -12.35 -9.96 -5.12
C GLY A 51 -12.63 -8.46 -5.30
N ASP A 52 -12.94 -7.74 -4.22
CA ASP A 52 -13.10 -6.28 -4.20
C ASP A 52 -11.76 -5.55 -3.91
N LEU A 53 -10.87 -6.17 -3.14
CA LEU A 53 -9.51 -5.68 -2.89
C LEU A 53 -8.58 -5.91 -4.10
N THR A 54 -8.94 -6.84 -4.99
CA THR A 54 -8.29 -6.94 -6.30
C THR A 54 -8.51 -5.69 -7.12
N ASP A 55 -9.62 -4.96 -7.05
CA ASP A 55 -9.77 -3.74 -7.87
C ASP A 55 -8.79 -2.64 -7.42
N GLU A 56 -8.66 -2.44 -6.10
CA GLU A 56 -7.71 -1.47 -5.54
C GLU A 56 -6.24 -1.90 -5.73
N CYS A 57 -5.94 -3.21 -5.71
CA CYS A 57 -4.60 -3.74 -5.99
C CYS A 57 -4.26 -3.88 -7.49
N ILE A 58 -5.23 -4.15 -8.36
CA ILE A 58 -5.06 -4.19 -9.82
C ILE A 58 -4.80 -2.77 -10.34
N ARG A 59 -5.46 -1.75 -9.77
CA ARG A 59 -5.13 -0.34 -10.05
C ARG A 59 -3.70 0.04 -9.66
N ILE A 60 -3.10 -0.64 -8.68
CA ILE A 60 -1.67 -0.47 -8.32
C ILE A 60 -0.77 -1.12 -9.39
N GLY A 61 -1.15 -2.27 -9.95
CA GLY A 61 -0.44 -2.92 -11.06
C GLY A 61 -0.55 -2.14 -12.38
N GLU A 62 -1.74 -1.66 -12.73
CA GLU A 62 -1.99 -0.94 -13.99
C GLU A 62 -1.35 0.45 -14.02
N THR A 63 -1.24 1.15 -12.88
CA THR A 63 -0.55 2.46 -12.82
C THR A 63 0.97 2.37 -12.72
N THR A 64 1.51 1.15 -12.59
CA THR A 64 2.95 0.84 -12.65
C THR A 64 3.32 0.14 -13.97
N GLY A 65 2.32 -0.31 -14.75
CA GLY A 65 2.47 -0.78 -16.12
C GLY A 65 2.65 0.38 -17.08
N ILE A 66 3.89 0.85 -17.22
CA ILE A 66 4.31 1.63 -18.38
C ILE A 66 4.13 0.71 -19.61
N LYS A 67 3.32 1.13 -20.58
CA LYS A 67 3.45 0.69 -21.97
C LYS A 67 4.36 1.65 -22.71
#